data_AF-K7W479-F1
#
_entry.id   AF-K7W479-F1
#
_cell.length_a   1.000
_cell.length_b   1.000
_cell.length_c   1.000
_cell.angle_alpha   90.00
_cell.angle_beta   90.00
_cell.angle_gamma   90.00
#
_symmetry.space_group_name_H-M   'P 1'
#
loop_
_entity.id
_entity.type
_entity.pdbx_description
1 polymer ?
#
loop_
_entity_poly.entity_id
_entity_poly.type
_entity_poly.pdbx_seq_one_letter_code
_entity_poly.pdbx_strand_id
1 'polypeptide(L)' 'MTEKPKILVRTRLTPTDEKKFRELAQANGTTTYQLIRKFIHNYLQQNSQTAA' A
#
# COMPACT_ATOMS: atom_id res chain seq x y z
N MET A 1 10.04 2.62 -23.64
CA MET A 1 9.70 2.09 -22.30
C MET A 1 8.20 2.21 -22.14
N THR A 2 7.47 1.09 -22.13
CA THR A 2 6.00 1.11 -21.99
C THR A 2 5.66 1.45 -20.55
N GLU A 3 5.22 2.69 -20.28
CA GLU A 3 4.77 3.07 -18.95
C GLU A 3 3.61 2.16 -18.54
N LYS A 4 3.77 1.40 -17.44
CA LYS A 4 2.67 0.61 -16.89
C LYS A 4 1.56 1.59 -16.51
N PRO A 5 0.29 1.34 -16.92
CA PRO A 5 -0.80 2.25 -16.62
C PRO A 5 -0.89 2.48 -15.11
N LYS A 6 -0.86 3.75 -14.70
CA LYS A 6 -1.06 4.14 -13.30
C LYS A 6 -2.55 4.03 -12.99
N ILE A 7 -2.98 2.85 -12.55
CA ILE A 7 -4.34 2.64 -12.07
C ILE A 7 -4.48 3.38 -10.74
N LEU A 8 -5.37 4.37 -10.70
CA LEU A 8 -5.74 5.05 -9.46
C LEU A 8 -6.70 4.14 -8.68
N VAL A 9 -6.23 3.60 -7.56
CA VAL A 9 -7.05 2.79 -6.66
C VAL A 9 -7.49 3.66 -5.49
N ARG A 10 -8.81 3.78 -5.29
CA ARG A 10 -9.38 4.37 -4.07
C ARG A 10 -9.51 3.28 -3.01
N THR A 11 -8.66 3.32 -2.00
CA THR A 11 -8.72 2.40 -0.86
C THR A 11 -9.52 3.03 0.27
N ARG A 12 -10.54 2.33 0.76
CA ARG A 12 -11.21 2.72 2.02
C ARG A 12 -10.45 2.11 3.18
N LEU A 13 -10.06 2.95 4.13
CA LEU A 13 -9.40 2.55 5.37
C LEU A 13 -10.30 2.87 6.55
N THR A 14 -10.15 2.14 7.64
CA THR A 14 -10.74 2.55 8.91
C THR A 14 -10.02 3.82 9.40
N PRO A 15 -10.69 4.69 10.20
CA PRO A 15 -10.05 5.88 10.74
C PRO A 15 -8.76 5.57 11.52
N THR A 16 -8.74 4.44 12.23
CA THR A 16 -7.58 3.97 13.00
C THR A 16 -6.41 3.58 12.09
N ASP A 17 -6.66 2.84 11.02
CA ASP A 17 -5.61 2.43 10.09
C ASP A 17 -5.08 3.61 9.28
N GLU A 18 -5.97 4.52 8.86
CA GLU A 18 -5.57 5.74 8.17
C GLU A 18 -4.62 6.58 9.03
N LYS A 19 -4.91 6.73 10.33
CA LYS A 19 -4.02 7.43 11.27
C LYS A 19 -2.66 6.74 11.35
N LYS A 20 -2.63 5.42 11.54
CA LYS A 20 -1.37 4.65 11.58
C LYS A 20 -0.54 4.80 10.31
N PHE A 21 -1.17 4.70 9.14
CA PHE A 21 -0.46 4.86 7.86
C PHE A 21 0.06 6.29 7.65
N ARG A 22 -0.63 7.32 8.16
CA ARG A 22 -0.10 8.70 8.14
C ARG A 22 1.12 8.86 9.04
N GLU A 23 1.06 8.35 10.27
CA GLU A 23 2.18 8.41 11.22
C GLU A 23 3.41 7.69 10.67
N LEU A 24 3.20 6.48 10.12
CA LEU A 24 4.27 5.71 9.46
C LEU A 24 4.82 6.41 8.22
N ALA A 25 3.97 7.10 7.45
CA ALA A 25 4.42 7.85 6.28
C ALA A 25 5.35 9.00 6.69
N GLN A 26 4.98 9.74 7.73
CA GLN A 26 5.80 10.82 8.27
C GLN A 26 7.13 10.31 8.81
N ALA A 27 7.11 9.24 9.61
CA ALA A 27 8.32 8.66 10.21
C ALA A 27 9.33 8.14 9.16
N ASN A 28 8.82 7.63 8.02
CA ASN A 28 9.66 7.07 6.96
C ASN A 28 9.99 8.08 5.84
N GLY A 29 9.60 9.36 5.96
CA GLY A 29 9.82 10.36 4.91
C GLY A 29 9.16 10.01 3.57
N THR A 30 8.02 9.31 3.61
CA THR A 30 7.32 8.77 2.43
C THR A 30 5.86 9.24 2.41
N THR A 31 5.12 8.84 1.39
CA THR A 31 3.68 9.13 1.30
C THR A 31 2.86 7.94 1.77
N THR A 32 1.69 8.21 2.37
CA THR A 32 0.72 7.17 2.75
C THR A 32 0.37 6.27 1.57
N TYR A 33 0.26 6.83 0.36
CA TYR A 33 0.03 6.08 -0.87
C TYR A 33 1.13 5.03 -1.15
N GLN A 34 2.40 5.41 -1.05
CA GLN A 34 3.52 4.51 -1.29
C GLN A 34 3.54 3.36 -0.27
N LEU A 35 3.27 3.66 1.01
CA LEU A 35 3.18 2.64 2.05
C LEU A 35 2.03 1.67 1.82
N ILE A 36 0.82 2.17 1.52
CA ILE A 36 -0.34 1.32 1.23
C ILE A 36 -0.07 0.43 0.02
N ARG A 37 0.54 1.00 -1.03
CA ARG A 37 0.88 0.24 -2.25
C ARG A 37 1.86 -0.90 -1.95
N LYS A 38 2.88 -0.63 -1.13
CA LYS A 38 3.86 -1.64 -0.69
C LYS A 38 3.20 -2.70 0.21
N PHE A 39 2.32 -2.29 1.12
CA PHE A 39 1.57 -3.18 1.98
C PHE A 39 0.70 -4.15 1.18
N ILE A 40 -0.10 -3.64 0.24
CA ILE A 40 -0.95 -4.46 -0.64
C ILE A 40 -0.08 -5.42 -1.47
N HIS A 41 1.02 -4.92 -2.04
CA HIS A 41 1.94 -5.76 -2.82
C HIS A 41 2.50 -6.93 -1.98
N ASN A 42 2.99 -6.65 -0.78
CA ASN A 42 3.53 -7.66 0.12
C ASN A 42 2.45 -8.66 0.56
N TYR A 43 1.25 -8.17 0.90
CA TYR A 43 0.11 -9.02 1.26
C TYR A 43 -0.24 -9.98 0.13
N LEU A 44 -0.35 -9.47 -1.10
CA LEU A 44 -0.64 -10.31 -2.26
C LEU A 44 0.47 -11.34 -2.50
N GLN A 45 1.75 -10.95 -2.41
CA GLN A 45 2.88 -11.88 -2.58
C GLN A 45 2.88 -13.01 -1.54
N GLN A 46 2.65 -12.69 -0.27
CA GLN A 46 2.59 -13.70 0.80
C GLN A 46 1.42 -14.67 0.61
N ASN A 47 0.24 -14.15 0.26
CA ASN A 47 -0.95 -14.99 0.07
C ASN A 47 -0.90 -15.82 -1.22
N SER A 48 -0.27 -15.30 -2.28
CA SER A 48 -0.06 -16.09 -3.51
C SER A 48 1.01 -17.17 -3.37
N GLN A 49 1.98 -17.02 -2.46
CA GLN A 49 2.91 -18.09 -2.08
C GLN A 49 2.27 -19.18 -1.21
N THR A 50 1.19 -18.86 -0.49
CA THR A 50 0.51 -19.81 0.40
C THR A 50 -0.51 -20.70 -0.34
N ALA A 51 -0.85 -20.35 -1.58
CA ALA A 51 -1.77 -21.11 -2.44
C ALA A 51 -1.06 -21.99 -3.48
N ALA A 52 0.26 -22.18 -3.37
CA ALA A 52 1.08 -22.98 -4.27
C ALA A 52 1.56 -24.30 -3.63
#